data_AF-A0A1F6HWT2-F1
#
_entry.id   AF-A0A1F6HWT2-F1
#
_cell.length_a   1.000
_cell.length_b   1.000
_cell.length_c   1.000
_cell.angle_alpha   90.00
_cell.angle_beta   90.00
_cell.angle_gamma   90.00
#
_symmetry.space_group_name_H-M   'P 1'
#
loop_
_entity.id
_entity.type
_entity.pdbx_description
1 polymer ?
#
loop_
_entity_poly.entity_id
_entity_poly.type
_entity_poly.pdbx_seq_one_letter_code
_entity_poly.pdbx_strand_id
1 'polypeptide(L)'
;MNLLLGFISGMFLTNGMPHFVSGIMGKSHMTPFGKDSSAITNIAWGYINFLVGFWLLNVSGGSLAQLRTFDSYAISFWIGSFVIALSGGWLFSKPNASFPWFKK
;
A
#
# COMPACT_ATOMS: atom_id res chain seq x y z
N MET A 1 -8.49 -0.16 20.55
CA MET A 1 -8.01 0.02 19.17
C MET A 1 -7.86 -1.36 18.54
N ASN A 2 -8.23 -1.51 17.28
CA ASN A 2 -8.16 -2.80 16.59
C ASN A 2 -6.79 -2.97 15.92
N LEU A 3 -5.97 -3.89 16.44
CA LEU A 3 -4.61 -4.15 15.93
C LEU A 3 -4.64 -4.68 14.50
N LEU A 4 -5.55 -5.61 14.17
CA LEU A 4 -5.67 -6.15 12.81
C LEU A 4 -5.98 -5.05 11.79
N LEU A 5 -6.91 -4.15 12.11
CA LEU A 5 -7.23 -3.03 11.23
C LEU A 5 -6.07 -2.01 11.15
N GLY A 6 -5.31 -1.81 12.23
CA GLY A 6 -4.08 -1.01 12.23
C GLY A 6 -3.00 -1.61 11.31
N PHE A 7 -2.78 -2.92 11.39
CA PHE A 7 -1.89 -3.67 10.51
C PHE A 7 -2.28 -3.51 9.03
N ILE A 8 -3.56 -3.76 8.71
CA ILE A 8 -4.07 -3.66 7.34
C ILE A 8 -4.01 -2.19 6.84
N SER A 9 -4.26 -1.21 7.71
CA SER A 9 -4.08 0.21 7.39
C SER A 9 -2.64 0.51 6.94
N GLY A 10 -1.65 0.03 7.70
CA GLY A 10 -0.24 0.16 7.33
C GLY A 10 0.09 -0.47 5.98
N MET A 11 -0.49 -1.64 5.67
CA MET A 11 -0.35 -2.28 4.36
C MET A 11 -0.89 -1.42 3.22
N PHE A 12 -2.10 -0.88 3.35
CA PHE A 12 -2.71 -0.06 2.29
C PHE A 12 -1.94 1.24 2.06
N LEU A 13 -1.58 1.97 3.13
CA LEU A 13 -0.85 3.23 2.99
C LEU A 13 0.51 3.01 2.30
N THR A 14 1.24 1.96 2.68
CA THR A 14 2.54 1.68 2.05
C THR A 14 2.42 1.12 0.65
N ASN A 15 1.39 0.33 0.35
CA ASN A 15 1.11 -0.13 -1.00
C ASN A 15 0.79 1.03 -1.96
N GLY A 16 0.11 2.07 -1.48
CA GLY A 16 -0.22 3.24 -2.29
C GLY A 16 1.00 4.05 -2.77
N MET A 17 2.09 4.06 -1.99
CA MET A 17 3.28 4.88 -2.26
C MET A 17 3.95 4.61 -3.62
N PRO A 18 4.36 3.37 -3.98
CA PRO A 18 5.03 3.11 -5.25
C PRO A 18 4.17 3.44 -6.46
N HIS A 19 2.85 3.15 -6.40
CA HIS A 19 1.92 3.49 -7.48
C HIS A 19 1.75 4.99 -7.64
N PHE A 20 1.48 5.70 -6.54
CA PHE A 20 1.31 7.15 -6.57
C PHE A 20 2.58 7.85 -7.07
N VAL A 21 3.75 7.52 -6.50
CA VAL A 21 5.04 8.13 -6.87
C VAL A 21 5.38 7.84 -8.33
N SER A 22 5.23 6.59 -8.80
CA SER A 22 5.49 6.26 -10.21
C SER A 22 4.56 7.03 -11.16
N GLY A 23 3.28 7.14 -10.78
CA GLY A 23 2.29 7.87 -11.55
C GLY A 23 2.57 9.37 -11.66
N ILE A 24 2.91 10.05 -10.56
CA ILE A 24 3.26 11.49 -10.60
C ILE A 24 4.57 11.76 -11.35
N MET A 25 5.47 10.77 -11.43
CA MET A 25 6.66 10.81 -12.26
C MET A 25 6.38 10.55 -13.76
N GLY A 26 5.11 10.33 -14.15
CA GLY A 26 4.72 10.03 -15.52
C GLY A 26 5.12 8.63 -16.00
N LYS A 27 5.42 7.70 -15.06
CA LYS A 27 5.89 6.35 -15.39
C LYS A 27 4.74 5.34 -15.34
N SER A 28 4.83 4.32 -16.19
CA SER A 28 4.02 3.12 -16.02
C SER A 28 4.54 2.30 -14.84
N HIS A 29 3.62 1.61 -14.18
CA HIS A 29 3.93 0.64 -13.13
C HIS A 29 2.79 -0.39 -13.05
N MET A 30 3.08 -1.59 -12.55
CA MET A 30 2.09 -2.65 -12.47
C MET A 30 1.01 -2.31 -11.44
N THR A 31 -0.26 -2.51 -11.78
CA THR A 31 -1.42 -2.41 -10.85
C THR A 31 -2.28 -3.66 -10.98
N PRO A 32 -3.30 -3.91 -10.14
CA PRO A 32 -4.20 -5.05 -10.34
C PRO A 32 -4.92 -5.09 -11.69
N PHE A 33 -4.93 -3.98 -12.44
CA PHE A 33 -5.63 -3.83 -13.72
C PHE A 33 -4.75 -4.17 -14.94
N GLY A 34 -3.43 -4.27 -14.77
CA GLY A 34 -2.53 -4.63 -15.87
C GLY A 34 -1.05 -4.49 -15.52
N LYS A 35 -0.20 -5.24 -16.24
CA LYS A 35 1.26 -5.22 -16.08
C LYS A 35 1.87 -3.84 -16.35
N ASP A 36 1.43 -3.20 -17.43
CA ASP A 36 1.88 -1.86 -17.84
C ASP A 36 0.74 -0.86 -17.72
N SER A 37 0.31 -0.59 -16.48
CA SER A 37 -0.75 0.40 -16.25
C SER A 37 -0.21 1.81 -16.46
N SER A 38 -1.05 2.68 -17.02
CA SER A 38 -0.70 4.08 -17.30
C SER A 38 -0.35 4.87 -16.03
N ALA A 39 0.28 6.03 -16.20
CA ALA A 39 0.57 6.96 -15.11
C ALA A 39 -0.69 7.37 -14.34
N ILE A 40 -1.78 7.71 -15.05
CA ILE A 40 -3.07 8.10 -14.43
C ILE A 40 -3.69 6.93 -13.66
N THR A 41 -3.64 5.71 -14.23
CA THR A 41 -4.12 4.50 -13.54
C THR A 41 -3.35 4.27 -12.23
N ASN A 42 -2.03 4.50 -12.25
CA ASN A 42 -1.19 4.37 -11.06
C ASN A 42 -1.48 5.44 -10.00
N ILE A 43 -1.70 6.69 -10.40
CA ILE A 43 -2.15 7.76 -9.49
C ILE A 43 -3.47 7.35 -8.83
N ALA A 44 -4.47 6.97 -9.63
CA ALA A 44 -5.78 6.57 -9.12
C ALA A 44 -5.70 5.38 -8.17
N TRP A 45 -4.94 4.35 -8.53
CA TRP A 45 -4.76 3.17 -7.69
C TRP A 45 -4.02 3.48 -6.38
N GLY A 46 -2.96 4.28 -6.44
CA GLY A 46 -2.26 4.77 -5.25
C GLY A 46 -3.18 5.57 -4.33
N TYR A 47 -4.01 6.45 -4.89
CA TYR A 47 -4.95 7.27 -4.13
C TYR A 47 -6.06 6.45 -3.47
N ILE A 48 -6.61 5.43 -4.16
CA ILE A 48 -7.57 4.49 -3.57
C ILE A 48 -6.94 3.78 -2.36
N ASN A 49 -5.69 3.33 -2.48
CA ASN A 49 -4.98 2.71 -1.36
C ASN A 49 -4.82 3.68 -0.18
N PHE A 50 -4.51 4.96 -0.43
CA PHE A 50 -4.46 5.96 0.63
C PHE A 50 -5.81 6.17 1.31
N LEU A 51 -6.89 6.33 0.54
CA LEU A 51 -8.23 6.52 1.08
C LEU A 51 -8.64 5.34 1.97
N VAL A 52 -8.43 4.11 1.50
CA VAL A 52 -8.73 2.89 2.27
C VAL A 52 -7.84 2.81 3.51
N GLY A 53 -6.54 3.07 3.39
CA GLY A 53 -5.60 3.03 4.50
C GLY A 53 -5.93 4.04 5.60
N PHE A 54 -6.26 5.29 5.25
CA PHE A 54 -6.68 6.30 6.21
C PHE A 54 -8.06 6.02 6.80
N TRP A 55 -8.99 5.49 6.01
CA TRP A 55 -10.29 5.05 6.53
C TRP A 55 -10.11 3.94 7.57
N LEU A 56 -9.30 2.91 7.28
CA LEU A 56 -8.94 1.84 8.21
C LEU A 56 -8.26 2.35 9.47
N LEU A 57 -7.34 3.31 9.34
CA LEU A 57 -6.69 3.98 10.48
C LEU A 57 -7.76 4.56 11.40
N ASN A 58 -8.72 5.31 10.84
CA ASN A 58 -9.78 5.95 11.60
C ASN A 58 -10.72 4.94 12.27
N VAL A 59 -11.28 3.98 11.52
CA VAL A 59 -12.26 3.02 12.07
C VAL A 59 -11.64 2.02 13.06
N SER A 60 -10.32 1.83 13.02
CA SER A 60 -9.59 1.03 14.02
C SER A 60 -9.45 1.72 15.39
N GLY A 61 -9.84 3.00 15.48
CA GLY A 61 -9.63 3.87 16.64
C GLY A 61 -8.22 4.48 16.67
N GLY A 62 -7.50 4.47 15.55
CA GLY A 62 -6.15 5.01 15.37
C GLY A 62 -6.10 6.49 15.04
N SER A 63 -4.91 7.06 15.19
CA SER A 63 -4.61 8.42 14.71
C SER A 63 -3.16 8.50 14.24
N LEU A 64 -2.86 9.52 13.42
CA LEU A 64 -1.48 9.79 12.98
C LEU A 64 -0.55 10.16 14.14
N ALA A 65 -1.07 10.82 15.18
CA ALA A 65 -0.28 11.11 16.38
C ALA A 65 0.10 9.82 17.11
N GLN A 66 -0.80 8.85 17.16
CA GLN A 66 -0.55 7.57 17.82
C GLN A 66 0.57 6.76 17.16
N LEU A 67 0.77 6.89 15.84
CA LEU A 67 1.84 6.16 15.14
C LEU A 67 3.26 6.49 15.66
N ARG A 68 3.43 7.59 16.42
CA ARG A 68 4.69 8.01 17.03
C ARG A 68 4.95 7.42 18.42
N THR A 69 3.94 6.84 19.07
CA THR A 69 4.04 6.38 20.46
C THR A 69 4.69 5.01 20.59
N PHE A 70 4.82 4.26 19.46
CA PHE A 70 5.33 2.89 19.43
C PHE A 70 4.65 1.94 20.43
N ASP A 71 3.38 2.19 20.75
CA ASP A 71 2.54 1.24 21.47
C ASP A 71 2.20 0.03 20.58
N SER A 72 1.48 -0.95 21.13
CA SER A 72 1.12 -2.16 20.38
C SER A 72 0.34 -1.87 19.09
N TYR A 73 -0.46 -0.82 19.05
CA TYR A 73 -1.18 -0.41 17.84
C TYR A 73 -0.24 0.18 16.79
N ALA A 74 0.61 1.13 17.17
CA ALA A 74 1.60 1.74 16.28
C ALA A 74 2.57 0.68 15.74
N ILE A 75 3.05 -0.23 16.59
CA ILE A 75 3.87 -1.36 16.18
C ILE A 75 3.14 -2.22 15.15
N SER A 76 1.87 -2.54 15.39
CA SER A 76 1.06 -3.35 14.47
C SER A 76 0.94 -2.67 13.09
N PHE A 77 0.68 -1.37 13.05
CA PHE A 77 0.68 -0.56 11.83
C PHE A 77 2.03 -0.61 11.10
N TRP A 78 3.14 -0.39 11.83
CA TRP A 78 4.49 -0.36 11.25
C TRP A 78 4.91 -1.73 10.72
N ILE A 79 4.54 -2.83 11.37
CA ILE A 79 4.78 -4.19 10.86
C ILE A 79 4.00 -4.40 9.55
N GLY A 80 2.72 -4.03 9.49
CA GLY A 80 1.93 -4.16 8.26
C GLY A 80 2.52 -3.38 7.09
N SER A 81 2.96 -2.15 7.36
CA SER A 81 3.73 -1.32 6.42
C SER A 81 5.02 -2.01 5.97
N PHE A 82 5.80 -2.57 6.89
CA PHE A 82 7.06 -3.21 6.54
C PHE A 82 6.87 -4.48 5.70
N VAL A 83 5.88 -5.32 6.06
CA VAL A 83 5.55 -6.55 5.33
C VAL A 83 5.17 -6.25 3.88
N ILE A 84 4.33 -5.23 3.64
CA ILE A 84 3.91 -4.90 2.28
C ILE A 84 5.05 -4.26 1.48
N ALA A 85 5.94 -3.48 2.12
CA ALA A 85 7.12 -2.92 1.47
C ALA A 85 8.06 -4.02 0.96
N LEU A 86 8.38 -5.00 1.82
CA LEU A 86 9.21 -6.15 1.43
C LEU A 86 8.56 -6.98 0.33
N SER A 87 7.25 -7.23 0.47
CA SER A 87 6.48 -8.01 -0.51
C SER A 87 6.44 -7.32 -1.88
N GLY A 88 6.21 -6.00 -1.91
CA GLY A 88 6.25 -5.18 -3.11
C GLY A 88 7.63 -5.17 -3.76
N GLY A 89 8.67 -4.89 -2.98
CA GLY A 89 10.05 -4.90 -3.47
C GLY A 89 10.46 -6.26 -4.05
N TRP A 90 10.06 -7.36 -3.41
CA TRP A 90 10.30 -8.71 -3.90
C TRP A 90 9.49 -9.04 -5.16
N LEU A 91 8.22 -8.62 -5.25
CA LEU A 91 7.39 -8.88 -6.42
C LEU A 91 7.88 -8.09 -7.63
N PHE A 92 8.08 -6.78 -7.48
CA PHE A 92 8.40 -5.86 -8.57
C PHE A 92 9.87 -5.93 -9.03
N SER A 93 10.77 -6.56 -8.26
CA SER A 93 12.15 -6.82 -8.70
C SER A 93 12.28 -7.97 -9.69
N LYS A 94 11.25 -8.80 -9.87
CA LYS A 94 11.30 -9.94 -10.77
C LYS A 94 11.13 -9.50 -12.23
N PRO A 95 11.95 -10.01 -13.18
CA PRO A 95 11.82 -9.69 -14.61
C PRO A 95 10.45 -10.02 -15.19
N ASN A 96 9.81 -11.09 -14.68
CA ASN A 96 8.50 -11.57 -15.14
C ASN A 96 7.43 -11.36 -14.07
N ALA A 97 7.52 -10.27 -13.30
CA ALA A 97 6.52 -9.92 -12.29
C ALA A 97 5.12 -9.91 -12.91
N SER A 98 4.19 -10.60 -12.24
CA SER A 98 2.82 -10.74 -12.70
C SER A 98 1.94 -11.06 -11.50
N PHE A 99 0.76 -10.47 -11.45
CA PHE A 99 -0.25 -10.93 -10.52
C PHE A 99 -0.85 -12.28 -10.96
N PRO A 100 -1.32 -13.12 -10.02
CA PRO A 100 -1.88 -14.44 -10.32
C PRO A 100 -3.09 -14.43 -11.27
N TRP A 101 -3.84 -13.33 -11.32
CA TRP A 101 -5.05 -13.18 -12.14
C TRP A 101 -4.78 -12.59 -13.53
N PHE A 102 -3.53 -12.23 -13.85
CA PHE A 102 -3.18 -11.90 -15.21
C PHE A 102 -3.14 -13.18 -16.03
N LYS A 103 -4.13 -13.35 -16.91
CA LYS A 103 -4.12 -14.43 -17.91
C LYS A 103 -2.84 -14.29 -18.74
N LYS A 104 -2.17 -15.42 -19.00
CA LYS A 104 -1.03 -15.48 -19.91
C LYS A 104 -1.49 -15.34 -21.35
#